data_AF-A0A8H7FFZ4-F1
#
_entry.id   AF-A0A8H7FFZ4-F1
#
_cell.length_a   1.000
_cell.length_b   1.000
_cell.length_c   1.000
_cell.angle_alpha   90.00
_cell.angle_beta   90.00
_cell.angle_gamma   90.00
#
_symmetry.space_group_name_H-M   'P 1'
#
loop_
_entity.id
_entity.type
_entity.pdbx_description
1 polymer ?
#
loop_
_entity_poly.entity_id
_entity_poly.type
_entity_poly.pdbx_seq_one_letter_code
_entity_poly.pdbx_strand_id
1 'polypeptide(L)'
;IVILDAGSSGTRFYAYQWIKDGSPPKVTLAYEGPKAKNPLQSNTTEADLKAYLDKIFEPAVKPSGDTGKKNLYESFGENDKSPLKYVPIFVLGTAGMRVYERDHPTEHAQLKKWVEKYIKDRDEYEAGTYETITGESEAAYGWVAANFLLGAFSSEYETTARDTVGYLEMGGQSAQIAFRPFENELTPDMLHDGDITTIQLGSRSFDLVLKTWDLGSNQAWREYQSDLIGPATENQADVPIYDPDSPQLRKWAYLEPAEGNRPQTVWKFEGSGDFNSQRFREKVLKVLDRLSQPAPARGSRLLNENIVAALKARRFVGGANFWYSTRGVFGRNVDLKGTPKTTIFNFEEYLAEVKSTTELAWPYLQLRLRHGSQEVMGNAWFVAEWVRCVLVDGLGFKFADQPSAQREDDLSFRPFGGTEKAELTWTLGRAVLYANRPDGQEDVHLVVTPGLAVVATKHREKLVDAMIAKAVRQEELLWDYISMAASFESRSDIRGNSERAQRIIRLAEAAAETSRELRQAAAEQSKVPAPVQGGATSVEPENKAQHPPIEKVMQQAMMAVDALTREETEREEQGYLEADIAKAEAQGDVAGAAKLREDVEKLAGKFERSRKVSEQEIEKLLKEVKKIAGA
;
A
#
# COMPACT_ATOMS: atom_id res chain seq x y z
N ILE A 1 16.62 1.14 17.78
CA ILE A 1 17.01 1.18 16.35
C ILE A 1 17.10 2.63 15.91
N VAL A 2 18.00 2.93 14.99
CA VAL A 2 18.15 4.26 14.38
C VAL A 2 17.84 4.14 12.89
N ILE A 3 17.07 5.09 12.37
CA ILE A 3 16.72 5.19 10.95
C ILE A 3 17.04 6.60 10.48
N LEU A 4 17.84 6.72 9.42
CA LEU A 4 18.03 7.95 8.67
C LEU A 4 17.18 7.87 7.40
N ASP A 5 16.14 8.70 7.35
CA ASP A 5 15.33 8.93 6.14
C ASP A 5 16.13 9.87 5.22
N ALA A 6 16.75 9.32 4.18
CA ALA A 6 17.52 10.07 3.19
C ALA A 6 16.61 10.47 2.01
N GLY A 7 15.73 11.44 2.28
CA GLY A 7 14.79 11.98 1.33
C GLY A 7 15.35 13.05 0.39
N SER A 8 14.60 13.36 -0.67
CA SER A 8 15.00 14.33 -1.71
C SER A 8 15.08 15.79 -1.24
N SER A 9 14.58 16.10 -0.05
CA SER A 9 14.65 17.45 0.56
C SER A 9 15.76 17.56 1.61
N GLY A 10 16.40 16.44 1.94
CA GLY A 10 17.34 16.34 3.05
C GLY A 10 17.13 15.07 3.87
N THR A 11 17.99 14.90 4.87
CA THR A 11 18.06 13.67 5.68
C THR A 11 17.58 13.93 7.10
N ARG A 12 16.74 13.02 7.64
CA ARG A 12 16.15 13.11 8.98
C ARG A 12 16.59 11.93 9.84
N PHE A 13 16.95 12.20 11.10
CA PHE A 13 17.39 11.18 12.06
C PHE A 13 16.27 10.82 13.03
N TYR A 14 15.93 9.53 13.10
CA TYR A 14 14.95 8.99 14.03
C TYR A 14 15.55 7.86 14.85
N ALA A 15 15.29 7.84 16.16
CA ALA A 15 15.60 6.69 17.01
C ALA A 15 14.34 6.16 17.69
N TYR A 16 14.13 4.86 17.56
CA TYR A 16 12.99 4.16 18.13
C TYR A 16 13.42 3.16 19.21
N GLN A 17 12.64 3.13 20.30
CA GLN A 17 12.74 2.15 21.37
C GLN A 17 11.52 1.24 21.34
N TRP A 18 11.72 -0.04 21.62
CA TRP A 18 10.65 -0.99 21.82
C TRP A 18 10.95 -1.93 22.99
N ILE A 19 9.90 -2.56 23.52
CA ILE A 19 10.00 -3.59 24.56
C ILE A 19 9.76 -4.95 23.90
N LYS A 20 10.62 -5.93 24.18
CA LYS A 20 10.49 -7.32 23.73
C LYS A 20 10.10 -8.19 24.93
N ASP A 21 8.81 -8.20 25.27
CA ASP A 21 8.26 -8.92 26.43
C ASP A 21 7.14 -9.92 26.07
N GLY A 22 6.89 -10.15 24.78
CA GLY A 22 5.84 -11.04 24.30
C GLY A 22 4.45 -10.39 24.17
N SER A 23 4.30 -9.11 24.53
CA SER A 23 3.11 -8.30 24.22
C SER A 23 3.20 -7.69 22.81
N PRO A 24 2.10 -7.12 22.25
CA PRO A 24 2.18 -6.35 21.02
C PRO A 24 3.27 -5.27 21.13
N PRO A 25 4.10 -5.13 20.10
CA PRO A 25 5.30 -4.29 20.10
C PRO A 25 4.97 -2.84 20.44
N LYS A 26 5.33 -2.38 21.65
CA LYS A 26 5.24 -0.96 21.97
C LYS A 26 6.46 -0.23 21.40
N VAL A 27 6.35 0.23 20.16
CA VAL A 27 7.37 1.09 19.53
C VAL A 27 7.10 2.55 19.87
N THR A 28 8.12 3.25 20.35
CA THR A 28 8.05 4.67 20.70
C THR A 28 9.22 5.42 20.06
N LEU A 29 8.96 6.65 19.60
CA LEU A 29 10.01 7.56 19.16
C LEU A 29 10.77 8.03 20.41
N ALA A 30 12.00 7.56 20.57
CA ALA A 30 12.86 7.92 21.68
C ALA A 30 13.56 9.26 21.41
N TYR A 31 13.95 9.51 20.17
CA TYR A 31 14.69 10.71 19.79
C TYR A 31 14.42 11.13 18.35
N GLU A 32 14.12 12.41 18.15
CA GLU A 32 14.15 13.07 16.84
C GLU A 32 15.40 13.96 16.77
N GLY A 33 16.30 13.62 15.86
CA GLY A 33 17.62 14.24 15.76
C GLY A 33 17.70 15.41 14.78
N PRO A 34 18.94 15.88 14.52
CA PRO A 34 19.18 16.95 13.55
C PRO A 34 18.66 16.59 12.16
N LYS A 35 18.24 17.61 11.42
CA LYS A 35 17.82 17.50 10.02
C LYS A 35 18.87 18.20 9.15
N ALA A 36 19.46 17.47 8.21
CA ALA A 36 20.32 18.07 7.20
C ALA A 36 19.44 18.56 6.06
N LYS A 37 19.43 19.88 5.84
CA LYS A 37 18.69 20.52 4.74
C LYS A 37 19.52 20.47 3.46
N ASN A 38 18.81 20.45 2.34
CA ASN A 38 19.35 20.33 0.98
C ASN A 38 19.89 18.91 0.71
N PRO A 39 19.35 18.21 -0.30
CA PRO A 39 19.86 16.89 -0.67
C PRO A 39 21.29 16.99 -1.22
N LEU A 40 21.96 15.84 -1.23
CA LEU A 40 23.26 15.66 -1.88
C LEU A 40 23.14 15.93 -3.39
N GLN A 41 24.20 16.52 -3.97
CA GLN A 41 24.32 16.83 -5.40
C GLN A 41 25.13 15.73 -6.11
N SER A 42 25.01 15.62 -7.43
CA SER A 42 25.67 14.56 -8.22
C SER A 42 27.20 14.59 -8.23
N ASN A 43 27.81 15.70 -7.83
CA ASN A 43 29.26 15.90 -7.74
C ASN A 43 29.76 15.99 -6.28
N THR A 44 28.99 15.50 -5.32
CA THR A 44 29.36 15.52 -3.91
C THR A 44 30.64 14.70 -3.69
N THR A 45 31.66 15.30 -3.07
CA THR A 45 32.91 14.57 -2.73
C THR A 45 32.76 13.75 -1.45
N GLU A 46 33.68 12.82 -1.18
CA GLU A 46 33.72 12.10 0.11
C GLU A 46 33.81 13.05 1.31
N ALA A 47 34.52 14.17 1.18
CA ALA A 47 34.64 15.17 2.24
C ALA A 47 33.30 15.87 2.49
N ASP A 48 32.56 16.19 1.44
CA ASP A 48 31.22 16.78 1.54
C ASP A 48 30.22 15.79 2.16
N LEU A 49 30.27 14.51 1.75
CA LEU A 49 29.46 13.44 2.34
C LEU A 49 29.74 13.28 3.83
N LYS A 50 31.02 13.26 4.21
CA LYS A 50 31.42 13.18 5.60
C LYS A 50 30.89 14.37 6.39
N ALA A 51 31.12 15.59 5.91
CA ALA A 51 30.63 16.80 6.58
C ALA A 51 29.09 16.82 6.67
N TYR A 52 28.39 16.28 5.67
CA TYR A 52 26.93 16.17 5.67
C TYR A 52 26.44 15.18 6.74
N LEU A 53 27.03 13.99 6.83
CA LEU A 53 26.64 12.97 7.80
C LEU A 53 27.08 13.32 9.22
N ASP A 54 28.26 13.92 9.41
CA ASP A 54 28.74 14.40 10.71
C ASP A 54 27.74 15.41 11.33
N LYS A 55 27.15 16.31 10.52
CA LYS A 55 26.10 17.25 10.99
C LYS A 55 24.86 16.56 11.56
N ILE A 56 24.58 15.34 11.14
CA ILE A 56 23.42 14.56 11.59
C ILE A 56 23.80 13.76 12.85
N PHE A 57 24.95 13.10 12.77
CA PHE A 57 25.37 12.06 13.69
C PHE A 57 26.10 12.60 14.94
N GLU A 58 26.89 13.65 14.81
CA GLU A 58 27.63 14.21 15.96
C GLU A 58 26.71 14.79 17.03
N PRO A 59 25.70 15.63 16.72
CA PRO A 59 24.83 16.19 17.75
C PRO A 59 23.92 15.14 18.41
N ALA A 60 23.68 14.02 17.73
CA ALA A 60 22.92 12.89 18.28
C ALA A 60 23.74 12.16 19.35
N VAL A 61 25.06 12.08 19.23
CA VAL A 61 25.93 11.32 20.15
C VAL A 61 26.60 12.23 21.19
N LYS A 62 26.97 13.45 20.82
CA LYS A 62 27.63 14.43 21.69
C LYS A 62 26.67 15.59 21.95
N PRO A 63 26.36 15.92 23.22
CA PRO A 63 25.53 17.08 23.50
C PRO A 63 26.24 18.35 22.99
N SER A 64 25.51 19.19 22.26
CA SER A 64 25.97 20.55 21.98
C SER A 64 25.90 21.32 23.29
N GLY A 65 27.08 21.59 23.88
CA GLY A 65 27.27 22.10 25.25
C GLY A 65 26.49 23.38 25.62
N ASP A 66 25.84 24.04 24.65
CA ASP A 66 25.13 25.32 24.85
C ASP A 66 23.62 25.29 24.52
N THR A 67 23.04 24.16 24.10
CA THR A 67 21.66 24.17 23.54
C THR A 67 20.57 23.55 24.41
N GLY A 68 20.92 22.91 25.53
CA GLY A 68 19.94 22.24 26.41
C GLY A 68 19.16 21.10 25.75
N LYS A 69 19.54 20.68 24.53
CA LYS A 69 18.91 19.56 23.82
C LYS A 69 19.52 18.25 24.26
N LYS A 70 18.65 17.29 24.59
CA LYS A 70 19.08 15.93 24.92
C LYS A 70 19.78 15.29 23.74
N ASN A 71 20.85 14.56 24.01
CA ASN A 71 21.45 13.65 23.03
C ASN A 71 20.73 12.29 23.08
N LEU A 72 21.17 11.33 22.26
CA LEU A 72 20.56 10.02 22.14
C LEU A 72 20.66 9.20 23.44
N TYR A 73 21.77 9.27 24.17
CA TYR A 73 21.95 8.58 25.45
C TYR A 73 20.94 9.06 26.50
N GLU A 74 20.84 10.39 26.65
CA GLU A 74 19.90 11.03 27.58
C GLU A 74 18.44 10.78 27.20
N SER A 75 18.16 10.58 25.91
CA SER A 75 16.81 10.29 25.39
C SER A 75 16.39 8.84 25.65
N PHE A 76 17.34 7.90 25.66
CA PHE A 76 17.10 6.53 26.10
C PHE A 76 17.09 6.37 27.63
N GLY A 77 17.44 7.41 28.40
CA GLY A 77 17.53 7.36 29.86
C GLY A 77 18.78 6.65 30.37
N GLU A 78 19.81 6.56 29.54
CA GLU A 78 21.03 5.80 29.82
C GLU A 78 22.18 6.78 30.14
N ASN A 79 22.84 6.56 31.28
CA ASN A 79 23.93 7.42 31.77
C ASN A 79 25.33 6.96 31.28
N ASP A 80 25.41 5.82 30.58
CA ASP A 80 26.65 5.26 30.06
C ASP A 80 26.53 4.93 28.57
N LYS A 81 27.66 4.91 27.85
CA LYS A 81 27.74 4.74 26.40
C LYS A 81 27.45 3.33 25.88
N SER A 82 27.23 2.38 26.79
CA SER A 82 27.06 0.94 26.52
C SER A 82 25.85 0.53 25.65
N PRO A 83 24.66 1.18 25.71
CA PRO A 83 23.48 0.68 25.01
C PRO A 83 23.49 0.86 23.50
N LEU A 84 24.19 1.89 22.98
CA LEU A 84 24.17 2.17 21.53
C LEU A 84 24.89 1.10 20.71
N LYS A 85 25.83 0.35 21.31
CA LYS A 85 26.51 -0.78 20.66
C LYS A 85 25.59 -1.93 20.26
N TYR A 86 24.33 -1.90 20.70
CA TYR A 86 23.26 -2.84 20.34
C TYR A 86 22.14 -2.15 19.53
N VAL A 87 22.39 -0.92 19.07
CA VAL A 87 21.44 -0.14 18.29
C VAL A 87 21.86 -0.21 16.82
N PRO A 88 21.10 -0.93 15.99
CA PRO A 88 21.34 -0.99 14.55
C PRO A 88 20.97 0.34 13.89
N ILE A 89 21.70 0.68 12.83
CA ILE A 89 21.46 1.88 12.00
C ILE A 89 20.98 1.46 10.61
N PHE A 90 19.90 2.08 10.15
CA PHE A 90 19.43 1.97 8.77
C PHE A 90 19.49 3.34 8.09
N VAL A 91 20.27 3.47 7.03
CA VAL A 91 20.21 4.65 6.14
C VAL A 91 19.41 4.27 4.91
N LEU A 92 18.24 4.88 4.76
CA LEU A 92 17.24 4.47 3.79
C LEU A 92 16.97 5.63 2.83
N GLY A 93 17.46 5.49 1.60
CA GLY A 93 17.21 6.42 0.49
C GLY A 93 15.85 6.19 -0.14
N THR A 94 15.08 7.26 -0.36
CA THR A 94 13.75 7.17 -0.98
C THR A 94 13.78 7.62 -2.45
N ALA A 95 12.69 8.20 -2.97
CA ALA A 95 12.54 8.59 -4.37
C ALA A 95 13.71 9.38 -4.97
N GLY A 96 14.31 10.30 -4.21
CA GLY A 96 15.47 11.05 -4.67
C GLY A 96 16.69 10.16 -4.97
N MET A 97 16.93 9.15 -4.12
CA MET A 97 18.00 8.19 -4.34
C MET A 97 17.67 7.19 -5.45
N ARG A 98 16.39 6.84 -5.66
CA ARG A 98 15.96 6.01 -6.81
C ARG A 98 16.28 6.69 -8.14
N VAL A 99 15.96 7.99 -8.25
CA VAL A 99 16.32 8.80 -9.41
C VAL A 99 17.83 8.87 -9.59
N TYR A 100 18.57 9.11 -8.49
CA TYR A 100 20.03 9.17 -8.53
C TYR A 100 20.68 7.83 -8.94
N GLU A 101 20.17 6.71 -8.44
CA GLU A 101 20.63 5.36 -8.81
C GLU A 101 20.43 5.08 -10.30
N ARG A 102 19.26 5.48 -10.83
CA ARG A 102 18.93 5.34 -12.25
C ARG A 102 19.83 6.21 -13.14
N ASP A 103 20.01 7.47 -12.76
CA ASP A 103 20.67 8.47 -13.62
C ASP A 103 22.21 8.47 -13.44
N HIS A 104 22.71 8.05 -12.28
CA HIS A 104 24.13 8.03 -11.89
C HIS A 104 24.52 6.72 -11.16
N PRO A 105 24.40 5.54 -11.81
CA PRO A 105 24.55 4.24 -11.14
C PRO A 105 25.95 3.99 -10.56
N THR A 106 27.00 4.53 -11.20
CA THR A 106 28.39 4.32 -10.75
C THR A 106 28.66 5.15 -9.48
N GLU A 107 28.25 6.41 -9.48
CA GLU A 107 28.38 7.33 -8.36
C GLU A 107 27.51 6.90 -7.19
N HIS A 108 26.30 6.40 -7.46
CA HIS A 108 25.44 5.79 -6.44
C HIS A 108 26.10 4.57 -5.79
N ALA A 109 26.68 3.65 -6.57
CA ALA A 109 27.37 2.49 -6.02
C ALA A 109 28.59 2.87 -5.16
N GLN A 110 29.31 3.94 -5.52
CA GLN A 110 30.39 4.50 -4.71
C GLN A 110 29.85 5.12 -3.41
N LEU A 111 28.79 5.91 -3.50
CA LEU A 111 28.11 6.51 -2.35
C LEU A 111 27.63 5.43 -1.36
N LYS A 112 26.98 4.37 -1.85
CA LYS A 112 26.55 3.22 -1.04
C LYS A 112 27.72 2.62 -0.26
N LYS A 113 28.81 2.25 -0.95
CA LYS A 113 30.01 1.67 -0.31
C LYS A 113 30.61 2.61 0.74
N TRP A 114 30.66 3.90 0.42
CA TRP A 114 31.21 4.90 1.33
C TRP A 114 30.35 5.07 2.57
N VAL A 115 29.03 5.17 2.42
CA VAL A 115 28.08 5.31 3.54
C VAL A 115 28.10 4.06 4.42
N GLU A 116 28.10 2.86 3.84
CA GLU A 116 28.22 1.60 4.58
C GLU A 116 29.52 1.55 5.38
N LYS A 117 30.64 1.97 4.78
CA LYS A 117 31.93 2.08 5.49
C LYS A 117 31.87 3.12 6.61
N TYR A 118 31.34 4.31 6.33
CA TYR A 118 31.21 5.38 7.32
C TYR A 118 30.43 4.93 8.54
N ILE A 119 29.31 4.24 8.35
CA ILE A 119 28.49 3.72 9.46
C ILE A 119 29.23 2.60 10.20
N LYS A 120 29.93 1.72 9.48
CA LYS A 120 30.73 0.64 10.07
C LYS A 120 31.89 1.15 10.93
N ASP A 121 32.48 2.28 10.55
CA ASP A 121 33.58 2.92 11.29
C ASP A 121 33.10 3.65 12.57
N ARG A 122 31.77 3.69 12.84
CA ARG A 122 31.16 4.31 14.03
C ARG A 122 31.01 3.27 15.15
N ASP A 123 32.03 3.17 16.00
CA ASP A 123 32.14 2.20 17.10
C ASP A 123 31.11 2.37 18.22
N GLU A 124 30.35 3.47 18.19
CA GLU A 124 29.27 3.73 19.12
C GLU A 124 28.02 2.87 18.83
N TYR A 125 27.90 2.30 17.64
CA TYR A 125 26.73 1.54 17.17
C TYR A 125 27.06 0.08 16.81
N GLU A 126 26.05 -0.79 16.73
CA GLU A 126 26.25 -2.24 16.46
C GLU A 126 26.81 -2.49 15.05
N ALA A 127 25.98 -2.22 14.05
CA ALA A 127 26.28 -2.27 12.64
C ALA A 127 25.16 -1.50 11.93
N GLY A 128 25.40 -1.06 10.70
CA GLY A 128 24.34 -0.46 9.92
C GLY A 128 24.43 -0.75 8.44
N THR A 129 23.35 -0.42 7.76
CA THR A 129 23.16 -0.70 6.34
C THR A 129 22.72 0.56 5.60
N TYR A 130 23.00 0.57 4.30
CA TYR A 130 22.44 1.53 3.37
C TYR A 130 21.59 0.81 2.34
N GLU A 131 20.39 1.30 2.11
CA GLU A 131 19.48 0.79 1.10
C GLU A 131 18.76 1.94 0.39
N THR A 132 18.63 1.87 -0.94
CA THR A 132 17.64 2.68 -1.66
C THR A 132 16.35 1.88 -1.74
N ILE A 133 15.34 2.27 -0.96
CA ILE A 133 14.09 1.51 -0.85
C ILE A 133 13.18 1.76 -2.04
N THR A 134 12.44 0.73 -2.44
CA THR A 134 11.39 0.86 -3.47
C THR A 134 10.23 1.73 -2.98
N GLY A 135 9.42 2.23 -3.92
CA GLY A 135 8.25 3.04 -3.57
C GLY A 135 7.19 2.20 -2.85
N GLU A 136 7.13 0.91 -3.19
CA GLU A 136 6.28 -0.10 -2.59
C GLU A 136 6.70 -0.35 -1.14
N SER A 137 7.99 -0.52 -0.85
CA SER A 137 8.48 -0.66 0.54
C SER A 137 8.15 0.59 1.38
N GLU A 138 8.37 1.78 0.83
CA GLU A 138 8.01 3.05 1.48
C GLU A 138 6.50 3.13 1.78
N ALA A 139 5.65 2.75 0.82
CA ALA A 139 4.20 2.71 0.97
C ALA A 139 3.74 1.67 2.00
N ALA A 140 4.32 0.48 1.98
CA ALA A 140 4.07 -0.59 2.93
C ALA A 140 4.43 -0.16 4.36
N TYR A 141 5.59 0.46 4.55
CA TYR A 141 6.01 1.00 5.84
C TYR A 141 5.06 2.10 6.32
N GLY A 142 4.65 3.02 5.45
CA GLY A 142 3.65 4.02 5.78
C GLY A 142 2.29 3.43 6.19
N TRP A 143 1.83 2.38 5.50
CA TRP A 143 0.61 1.65 5.86
C TRP A 143 0.70 0.98 7.23
N VAL A 144 1.84 0.34 7.53
CA VAL A 144 2.10 -0.24 8.86
C VAL A 144 2.09 0.85 9.92
N ALA A 145 2.74 1.98 9.69
CA ALA A 145 2.78 3.10 10.64
C ALA A 145 1.38 3.64 10.93
N ALA A 146 0.57 3.87 9.89
CA ALA A 146 -0.80 4.38 10.03
C ALA A 146 -1.68 3.42 10.86
N ASN A 147 -1.65 2.13 10.52
CA ASN A 147 -2.48 1.12 11.18
C ASN A 147 -1.97 0.78 12.59
N PHE A 148 -0.66 0.88 12.83
CA PHE A 148 -0.08 0.79 14.17
C PHE A 148 -0.57 1.94 15.06
N LEU A 149 -0.48 3.19 14.59
CA LEU A 149 -0.91 4.37 15.34
C LEU A 149 -2.42 4.41 15.60
N LEU A 150 -3.21 3.80 14.71
CA LEU A 150 -4.66 3.69 14.86
C LEU A 150 -5.10 2.44 15.64
N GLY A 151 -4.17 1.58 16.06
CA GLY A 151 -4.47 0.39 16.86
C GLY A 151 -5.20 -0.71 16.09
N ALA A 152 -5.02 -0.81 14.77
CA ALA A 152 -5.71 -1.81 13.93
C ALA A 152 -5.18 -3.24 14.12
N PHE A 153 -3.93 -3.40 14.54
CA PHE A 153 -3.33 -4.73 14.75
C PHE A 153 -3.71 -5.28 16.13
N SER A 154 -4.53 -6.33 16.17
CA SER A 154 -5.02 -6.95 17.41
C SER A 154 -4.35 -8.29 17.67
N SER A 155 -3.75 -8.55 18.82
CA SER A 155 -3.20 -9.87 19.17
C SER A 155 -4.25 -10.97 19.36
N GLU A 156 -5.51 -10.60 19.59
CA GLU A 156 -6.57 -11.53 20.03
C GLU A 156 -7.36 -12.14 18.88
N TYR A 157 -7.45 -11.45 17.74
CA TYR A 157 -8.20 -11.90 16.58
C TYR A 157 -7.44 -11.63 15.28
N GLU A 158 -7.86 -12.29 14.20
CA GLU A 158 -7.33 -12.01 12.87
C GLU A 158 -7.77 -10.61 12.44
N THR A 159 -6.82 -9.68 12.33
CA THR A 159 -7.06 -8.36 11.72
C THR A 159 -7.54 -8.57 10.29
N THR A 160 -8.69 -8.02 9.93
CA THR A 160 -9.29 -8.07 8.58
C THR A 160 -9.07 -6.75 7.83
N ALA A 161 -9.47 -6.69 6.56
CA ALA A 161 -9.43 -5.44 5.80
C ALA A 161 -10.29 -4.32 6.43
N ARG A 162 -11.41 -4.67 7.10
CA ARG A 162 -12.31 -3.69 7.77
C ARG A 162 -11.69 -3.04 9.00
N ASP A 163 -10.76 -3.72 9.66
CA ASP A 163 -10.06 -3.20 10.84
C ASP A 163 -8.99 -2.16 10.47
N THR A 164 -8.55 -2.17 9.20
CA THR A 164 -7.45 -1.34 8.71
C THR A 164 -7.92 -0.14 7.91
N VAL A 165 -7.07 0.87 7.83
CA VAL A 165 -7.23 1.98 6.88
C VAL A 165 -6.26 1.82 5.71
N GLY A 166 -6.63 2.34 4.55
CA GLY A 166 -5.70 2.62 3.48
C GLY A 166 -4.81 3.82 3.82
N TYR A 167 -3.64 3.88 3.21
CA TYR A 167 -2.63 4.91 3.42
C TYR A 167 -2.28 5.59 2.10
N LEU A 168 -2.20 6.91 2.15
CA LEU A 168 -1.75 7.77 1.06
C LEU A 168 -0.59 8.62 1.54
N GLU A 169 0.47 8.68 0.75
CA GLU A 169 1.63 9.53 1.01
C GLU A 169 1.97 10.37 -0.21
N MET A 170 2.36 11.61 0.04
CA MET A 170 2.90 12.49 -0.99
C MET A 170 4.14 13.18 -0.45
N GLY A 171 5.29 12.72 -0.91
CA GLY A 171 6.58 13.35 -0.65
C GLY A 171 6.87 14.50 -1.60
N GLY A 172 8.15 14.84 -1.72
CA GLY A 172 8.64 15.83 -2.69
C GLY A 172 8.78 15.27 -4.10
N GLN A 173 9.19 14.01 -4.24
CA GLN A 173 9.45 13.37 -5.54
C GLN A 173 8.41 12.33 -5.94
N SER A 174 7.87 11.56 -4.98
CA SER A 174 6.87 10.53 -5.24
C SER A 174 5.57 10.72 -4.45
N ALA A 175 4.54 10.01 -4.89
CA ALA A 175 3.32 9.76 -4.13
C ALA A 175 2.97 8.28 -4.20
N GLN A 176 2.30 7.77 -3.16
CA GLN A 176 2.03 6.35 -2.98
C GLN A 176 0.64 6.12 -2.42
N ILE A 177 0.09 4.95 -2.74
CA ILE A 177 -1.11 4.39 -2.12
C ILE A 177 -0.83 2.96 -1.65
N ALA A 178 -1.35 2.62 -0.48
CA ALA A 178 -1.28 1.30 0.10
C ALA A 178 -2.59 0.95 0.80
N PHE A 179 -3.16 -0.22 0.51
CA PHE A 179 -4.33 -0.70 1.24
C PHE A 179 -4.46 -2.21 1.19
N ARG A 180 -5.16 -2.77 2.17
CA ARG A 180 -5.53 -4.19 2.14
C ARG A 180 -6.81 -4.38 1.31
N PRO A 181 -6.80 -5.20 0.23
CA PRO A 181 -8.00 -5.58 -0.48
C PRO A 181 -8.88 -6.50 0.39
N PHE A 182 -10.18 -6.56 0.09
CA PHE A 182 -11.10 -7.50 0.70
C PHE A 182 -10.85 -8.85 0.04
N GLU A 183 -11.18 -9.93 0.75
CA GLU A 183 -10.89 -11.28 0.29
C GLU A 183 -11.52 -11.58 -1.08
N ASN A 184 -12.72 -11.03 -1.37
CA ASN A 184 -13.40 -11.16 -2.66
C ASN A 184 -12.81 -10.32 -3.81
N GLU A 185 -11.81 -9.47 -3.53
CA GLU A 185 -11.12 -8.63 -4.54
C GLU A 185 -9.78 -9.24 -4.96
N LEU A 186 -9.31 -10.29 -4.27
CA LEU A 186 -8.03 -10.99 -4.53
C LEU A 186 -8.05 -11.92 -5.77
N THR A 187 -8.94 -11.68 -6.72
CA THR A 187 -9.10 -12.50 -7.93
C THR A 187 -8.21 -12.00 -9.07
N PRO A 188 -7.65 -12.88 -9.93
CA PRO A 188 -6.89 -12.50 -11.13
C PRO A 188 -7.60 -11.57 -12.13
N ASP A 189 -8.94 -11.54 -12.09
CA ASP A 189 -9.74 -10.67 -12.95
C ASP A 189 -9.91 -9.25 -12.36
N MET A 190 -9.67 -9.08 -11.04
CA MET A 190 -9.78 -7.81 -10.32
C MET A 190 -8.41 -7.19 -10.05
N LEU A 191 -7.43 -7.97 -9.63
CA LEU A 191 -6.06 -7.50 -9.44
C LEU A 191 -5.16 -8.22 -10.44
N HIS A 192 -4.06 -7.59 -10.86
CA HIS A 192 -3.09 -8.21 -11.76
C HIS A 192 -1.83 -8.65 -11.02
N ASP A 193 -1.07 -9.57 -11.63
CA ASP A 193 0.24 -9.97 -11.11
C ASP A 193 1.16 -8.75 -10.92
N GLY A 194 1.80 -8.66 -9.75
CA GLY A 194 2.64 -7.51 -9.36
C GLY A 194 1.91 -6.37 -8.65
N ASP A 195 0.58 -6.44 -8.50
CA ASP A 195 -0.20 -5.45 -7.73
C ASP A 195 -0.18 -5.71 -6.22
N ILE A 196 0.22 -6.91 -5.79
CA ILE A 196 0.13 -7.34 -4.39
C ILE A 196 1.50 -7.54 -3.77
N THR A 197 1.69 -6.89 -2.62
CA THR A 197 2.85 -7.06 -1.76
C THR A 197 2.42 -7.62 -0.41
N THR A 198 3.05 -8.71 0.00
CA THR A 198 2.92 -9.29 1.34
C THR A 198 3.91 -8.63 2.29
N ILE A 199 3.40 -8.13 3.41
CA ILE A 199 4.22 -7.70 4.54
C ILE A 199 4.17 -8.75 5.64
N GLN A 200 5.29 -8.93 6.35
CA GLN A 200 5.38 -9.82 7.51
C GLN A 200 5.52 -9.02 8.80
N LEU A 201 4.54 -9.15 9.69
CA LEU A 201 4.51 -8.53 11.01
C LEU A 201 4.41 -9.63 12.07
N GLY A 202 5.54 -10.07 12.62
CA GLY A 202 5.57 -11.22 13.53
C GLY A 202 5.25 -12.51 12.78
N SER A 203 4.33 -13.29 13.34
CA SER A 203 3.80 -14.50 12.71
C SER A 203 2.69 -14.22 11.69
N ARG A 204 2.36 -12.96 11.43
CA ARG A 204 1.23 -12.55 10.59
C ARG A 204 1.70 -11.98 9.28
N SER A 205 0.95 -12.32 8.22
CA SER A 205 1.16 -11.76 6.89
C SER A 205 -0.05 -10.91 6.48
N PHE A 206 0.21 -9.80 5.83
CA PHE A 206 -0.84 -8.97 5.21
C PHE A 206 -0.53 -8.77 3.74
N ASP A 207 -1.52 -9.03 2.89
CA ASP A 207 -1.42 -8.83 1.46
C ASP A 207 -2.02 -7.47 1.12
N LEU A 208 -1.23 -6.61 0.48
CA LEU A 208 -1.53 -5.21 0.24
C LEU A 208 -1.51 -4.91 -1.25
N VAL A 209 -2.47 -4.11 -1.73
CA VAL A 209 -2.36 -3.43 -3.01
C VAL A 209 -1.53 -2.17 -2.82
N LEU A 210 -0.42 -2.07 -3.55
CA LEU A 210 0.51 -0.96 -3.48
C LEU A 210 0.73 -0.35 -4.87
N LYS A 211 0.71 0.98 -4.96
CA LYS A 211 1.13 1.71 -6.17
C LYS A 211 1.94 2.94 -5.79
N THR A 212 2.97 3.22 -6.60
CA THR A 212 3.85 4.36 -6.47
C THR A 212 3.95 5.10 -7.79
N TRP A 213 4.08 6.42 -7.74
CA TRP A 213 4.28 7.28 -8.90
C TRP A 213 5.25 8.42 -8.58
N ASP A 214 5.87 8.99 -9.60
CA ASP A 214 6.72 10.21 -9.51
C ASP A 214 5.85 11.49 -9.42
N LEU A 215 4.85 11.47 -8.54
CA LEU A 215 3.82 12.51 -8.35
C LEU A 215 4.06 13.35 -7.10
N GLY A 216 5.30 13.41 -6.61
CA GLY A 216 5.65 14.27 -5.49
C GLY A 216 5.40 15.74 -5.79
N SER A 217 5.12 16.51 -4.75
CA SER A 217 4.70 17.91 -4.90
C SER A 217 5.78 18.82 -5.48
N ASN A 218 7.05 18.56 -5.20
CA ASN A 218 8.17 19.33 -5.76
C ASN A 218 8.40 18.95 -7.24
N GLN A 219 8.23 17.68 -7.61
CA GLN A 219 8.30 17.26 -9.00
C GLN A 219 7.19 17.91 -9.82
N ALA A 220 5.95 17.85 -9.35
CA ALA A 220 4.81 18.51 -9.99
C ALA A 220 5.00 20.04 -10.07
N TRP A 221 5.58 20.65 -9.03
CA TRP A 221 5.88 22.08 -9.04
C TRP A 221 6.91 22.43 -10.12
N ARG A 222 7.98 21.65 -10.28
CA ARG A 222 8.98 21.85 -11.35
C ARG A 222 8.36 21.75 -12.74
N GLU A 223 7.49 20.77 -12.94
CA GLU A 223 6.74 20.59 -14.19
C GLU A 223 5.86 21.80 -14.52
N TYR A 224 5.15 22.32 -13.51
CA TYR A 224 4.35 23.54 -13.66
C TYR A 224 5.23 24.76 -13.98
N GLN A 225 6.38 24.90 -13.32
CA GLN A 225 7.33 25.99 -13.58
C GLN A 225 7.87 25.93 -15.01
N SER A 226 8.17 24.72 -15.52
CA SER A 226 8.59 24.50 -16.91
C SER A 226 7.51 24.92 -17.91
N ASP A 227 6.24 24.60 -17.63
CA ASP A 227 5.11 25.04 -18.46
C ASP A 227 4.95 26.57 -18.52
N LEU A 228 5.35 27.31 -17.48
CA LEU A 228 5.35 28.77 -17.47
C LEU A 228 6.47 29.38 -18.33
N ILE A 229 7.60 28.68 -18.48
CA ILE A 229 8.74 29.13 -19.30
C ILE A 229 8.42 28.96 -20.78
N GLY A 230 7.79 27.84 -21.15
CA GLY A 230 7.42 27.52 -22.52
C GLY A 230 8.62 27.26 -23.46
N PRO A 231 8.37 26.98 -24.76
CA PRO A 231 9.41 26.53 -25.70
C PRO A 231 10.31 27.65 -26.25
N ALA A 232 10.04 28.92 -25.94
CA ALA A 232 10.78 30.05 -26.48
C ALA A 232 11.02 31.06 -25.35
N THR A 233 12.29 31.26 -24.93
CA THR A 233 12.88 32.56 -24.55
C THR A 233 14.25 32.45 -23.86
N GLU A 234 15.27 31.86 -24.48
CA GLU A 234 16.66 32.03 -23.98
C GLU A 234 17.09 33.52 -23.88
N ASN A 235 16.49 34.40 -24.67
CA ASN A 235 16.78 35.85 -24.69
C ASN A 235 15.98 36.71 -23.69
N GLN A 236 15.15 36.14 -22.79
CA GLN A 236 14.33 36.92 -21.84
C GLN A 236 14.49 36.55 -20.36
N ALA A 237 15.48 35.73 -19.98
CA ALA A 237 15.67 35.30 -18.58
C ALA A 237 15.76 36.46 -17.55
N ASP A 238 16.14 37.67 -17.98
CA ASP A 238 16.19 38.86 -17.13
C ASP A 238 14.85 39.58 -16.93
N VAL A 239 13.84 39.32 -17.77
CA VAL A 239 12.49 39.87 -17.65
C VAL A 239 11.64 38.89 -16.82
N PRO A 240 10.97 39.35 -15.74
CA PRO A 240 10.13 38.45 -14.96
C PRO A 240 8.95 37.92 -15.79
N ILE A 241 8.76 36.61 -15.76
CA ILE A 241 7.59 35.94 -16.33
C ILE A 241 6.40 36.17 -15.38
N TYR A 242 5.29 36.67 -15.90
CA TYR A 242 4.09 36.89 -15.11
C TYR A 242 3.28 35.60 -14.96
N ASP A 243 3.12 35.14 -13.73
CA ASP A 243 2.30 33.98 -13.39
C ASP A 243 0.90 34.44 -12.94
N PRO A 244 -0.15 34.23 -13.76
CA PRO A 244 -1.50 34.65 -13.41
C PRO A 244 -2.15 33.76 -12.35
N ASP A 245 -1.57 32.60 -12.03
CA ASP A 245 -2.08 31.71 -10.99
C ASP A 245 -1.28 31.80 -9.69
N SER A 246 -0.26 32.67 -9.62
CA SER A 246 0.48 33.00 -8.39
C SER A 246 -0.11 34.24 -7.71
N PRO A 247 -0.09 34.32 -6.36
CA PRO A 247 -0.53 35.49 -5.61
C PRO A 247 0.09 36.80 -6.12
N GLN A 248 -0.73 37.85 -6.19
CA GLN A 248 -0.31 39.15 -6.70
C GLN A 248 0.95 39.66 -5.95
N LEU A 249 1.91 40.22 -6.69
CA LEU A 249 3.19 40.76 -6.16
C LEU A 249 4.15 39.72 -5.59
N ARG A 250 3.83 38.42 -5.63
CA ARG A 250 4.77 37.38 -5.20
C ARG A 250 5.90 37.30 -6.22
N LYS A 251 7.14 37.47 -5.77
CA LYS A 251 8.35 37.27 -6.58
C LYS A 251 9.03 35.98 -6.19
N TRP A 252 9.44 35.19 -7.17
CA TRP A 252 10.14 33.92 -6.96
C TRP A 252 11.04 33.59 -8.14
N ALA A 253 11.93 32.62 -7.95
CA ALA A 253 12.86 32.18 -8.97
C ALA A 253 12.84 30.65 -9.11
N TYR A 254 13.07 30.18 -10.32
CA TYR A 254 13.33 28.77 -10.61
C TYR A 254 14.76 28.62 -11.14
N LEU A 255 15.48 27.68 -10.55
CA LEU A 255 16.80 27.28 -11.01
C LEU A 255 16.61 26.06 -11.91
N GLU A 256 16.67 26.28 -13.21
CA GLU A 256 16.65 25.20 -14.19
C GLU A 256 18.04 24.54 -14.21
N PRO A 257 18.16 23.24 -13.88
CA PRO A 257 19.44 22.55 -13.88
C PRO A 257 20.04 22.51 -15.29
N ALA A 258 21.36 22.43 -15.37
CA ALA A 258 22.04 22.26 -16.65
C ALA A 258 21.66 20.91 -17.28
N GLU A 259 21.36 20.91 -18.57
CA GLU A 259 21.00 19.70 -19.32
C GLU A 259 21.82 19.62 -20.61
N GLY A 260 22.71 18.61 -20.69
CA GLY A 260 23.66 18.49 -21.80
C GLY A 260 24.56 19.72 -21.92
N ASN A 261 24.46 20.43 -23.06
CA ASN A 261 25.22 21.66 -23.32
C ASN A 261 24.50 22.94 -22.88
N ARG A 262 23.27 22.86 -22.33
CA ARG A 262 22.56 24.04 -21.85
C ARG A 262 23.06 24.42 -20.45
N PRO A 263 23.49 25.67 -20.23
CA PRO A 263 23.93 26.11 -18.91
C PRO A 263 22.74 26.19 -17.95
N GLN A 264 23.04 26.07 -16.66
CA GLN A 264 22.08 26.34 -15.60
C GLN A 264 21.53 27.77 -15.75
N THR A 265 20.20 27.91 -15.73
CA THR A 265 19.52 29.18 -15.98
C THR A 265 18.61 29.54 -14.80
N VAL A 266 18.59 30.81 -14.43
CA VAL A 266 17.71 31.32 -13.37
C VAL A 266 16.57 32.10 -14.00
N TRP A 267 15.35 31.58 -13.86
CA TRP A 267 14.13 32.21 -14.33
C TRP A 267 13.46 32.99 -13.19
N LYS A 268 13.09 34.24 -13.45
CA LYS A 268 12.39 35.11 -12.48
C LYS A 268 10.91 35.15 -12.79
N PHE A 269 10.08 35.09 -11.76
CA PHE A 269 8.62 35.11 -11.89
C PHE A 269 7.99 36.14 -10.97
N GLU A 270 6.87 36.71 -11.40
CA GLU A 270 6.04 37.62 -10.61
C GLU A 270 4.56 37.25 -10.74
N GLY A 271 3.87 37.13 -9.60
CA GLY A 271 2.42 36.86 -9.60
C GLY A 271 1.63 38.09 -10.04
N SER A 272 0.83 37.96 -11.10
CA SER A 272 -0.01 39.07 -11.59
C SER A 272 -1.35 39.18 -10.85
N GLY A 273 -1.77 38.12 -10.14
CA GLY A 273 -3.01 38.09 -9.36
C GLY A 273 -4.30 37.94 -10.18
N ASP A 274 -4.20 37.69 -11.49
CA ASP A 274 -5.35 37.39 -12.37
C ASP A 274 -5.83 35.94 -12.20
N PHE A 275 -6.04 35.52 -10.95
CA PHE A 275 -6.30 34.12 -10.60
C PHE A 275 -7.65 33.66 -11.14
N ASN A 276 -7.64 32.55 -11.87
CA ASN A 276 -8.83 31.85 -12.31
C ASN A 276 -8.73 30.38 -11.91
N SER A 277 -9.60 29.94 -10.99
CA SER A 277 -9.52 28.59 -10.42
C SER A 277 -9.68 27.48 -11.45
N GLN A 278 -10.51 27.69 -12.49
CA GLN A 278 -10.72 26.68 -13.53
C GLN A 278 -9.48 26.56 -14.43
N ARG A 279 -8.97 27.69 -14.92
CA ARG A 279 -7.74 27.73 -15.72
C ARG A 279 -6.56 27.13 -14.95
N PHE A 280 -6.44 27.47 -13.66
CA PHE A 280 -5.38 26.94 -12.81
C PHE A 280 -5.48 25.43 -12.67
N ARG A 281 -6.68 24.92 -12.34
CA ARG A 281 -6.95 23.48 -12.29
C ARG A 281 -6.56 22.78 -13.59
N GLU A 282 -6.96 23.32 -14.74
CA GLU A 282 -6.66 22.74 -16.05
C GLU A 282 -5.14 22.65 -16.31
N LYS A 283 -4.35 23.66 -15.90
CA LYS A 283 -2.89 23.59 -15.96
C LYS A 283 -2.32 22.50 -15.05
N VAL A 284 -2.79 22.43 -13.81
CA VAL A 284 -2.34 21.40 -12.86
C VAL A 284 -2.72 19.99 -13.34
N LEU A 285 -3.88 19.82 -13.98
CA LEU A 285 -4.27 18.55 -14.59
C LEU A 285 -3.37 18.13 -15.75
N LYS A 286 -2.88 19.07 -16.57
CA LYS A 286 -1.89 18.74 -17.61
C LYS A 286 -0.58 18.22 -17.03
N VAL A 287 -0.14 18.79 -15.91
CA VAL A 287 1.02 18.27 -15.15
C VAL A 287 0.74 16.85 -14.66
N LEU A 288 -0.45 16.60 -14.11
CA LEU A 288 -0.85 15.26 -13.67
C LEU A 288 -0.84 14.26 -14.84
N ASP A 289 -1.49 14.61 -15.94
CA ASP A 289 -1.58 13.77 -17.13
C ASP A 289 -0.20 13.44 -17.70
N ARG A 290 0.77 14.36 -17.60
CA ARG A 290 2.16 14.14 -18.03
C ARG A 290 2.92 13.21 -17.10
N LEU A 291 2.82 13.42 -15.78
CA LEU A 291 3.52 12.61 -14.78
C LEU A 291 2.87 11.24 -14.52
N SER A 292 1.61 11.04 -14.92
CA SER A 292 0.88 9.79 -14.72
C SER A 292 1.05 8.76 -15.83
N GLN A 293 1.97 8.97 -16.78
CA GLN A 293 2.11 8.07 -17.93
C GLN A 293 2.97 6.82 -17.61
N PRO A 294 2.62 5.64 -18.19
CA PRO A 294 1.45 5.40 -19.04
C PRO A 294 0.16 5.37 -18.22
N ALA A 295 -0.84 6.13 -18.66
CA ALA A 295 -2.15 6.13 -18.00
C ALA A 295 -2.90 4.80 -18.25
N PRO A 296 -3.72 4.33 -17.29
CA PRO A 296 -4.56 3.15 -17.50
C PRO A 296 -5.54 3.34 -18.67
N ALA A 297 -5.82 2.28 -19.42
CA ALA A 297 -6.75 2.33 -20.55
C ALA A 297 -8.22 2.57 -20.12
N ARG A 298 -8.60 2.10 -18.92
CA ARG A 298 -9.90 2.29 -18.28
C ARG A 298 -9.70 2.51 -16.79
N GLY A 299 -10.45 3.41 -16.18
CA GLY A 299 -10.35 3.74 -14.75
C GLY A 299 -10.21 5.24 -14.52
N SER A 300 -9.35 5.61 -13.57
CA SER A 300 -8.92 6.99 -13.32
C SER A 300 -7.61 7.30 -14.05
N ARG A 301 -7.01 8.47 -13.81
CA ARG A 301 -5.69 8.81 -14.38
C ARG A 301 -4.55 7.96 -13.85
N LEU A 302 -4.70 7.40 -12.64
CA LEU A 302 -3.63 6.66 -11.96
C LEU A 302 -3.94 5.18 -11.78
N LEU A 303 -5.22 4.81 -11.71
CA LEU A 303 -5.66 3.48 -11.32
C LEU A 303 -6.60 2.90 -12.37
N ASN A 304 -6.43 1.60 -12.64
CA ASN A 304 -7.36 0.88 -13.51
C ASN A 304 -8.75 0.76 -12.85
N GLU A 305 -9.76 0.39 -13.64
CA GLU A 305 -11.15 0.30 -13.18
C GLU A 305 -11.35 -0.65 -12.00
N ASN A 306 -10.58 -1.74 -11.93
CA ASN A 306 -10.69 -2.72 -10.87
C ASN A 306 -10.11 -2.22 -9.55
N ILE A 307 -8.94 -1.58 -9.57
CA ILE A 307 -8.36 -0.98 -8.36
C ILE A 307 -9.26 0.15 -7.88
N VAL A 308 -9.81 0.98 -8.79
CA VAL A 308 -10.81 1.99 -8.41
C VAL A 308 -12.04 1.36 -7.75
N ALA A 309 -12.51 0.20 -8.24
CA ALA A 309 -13.59 -0.54 -7.59
C ALA A 309 -13.17 -1.04 -6.20
N ALA A 310 -11.96 -1.57 -6.07
CA ALA A 310 -11.36 -1.99 -4.80
C ALA A 310 -10.96 -0.81 -3.89
N LEU A 311 -11.17 0.45 -4.28
CA LEU A 311 -11.09 1.57 -3.32
C LEU A 311 -12.44 1.84 -2.66
N LYS A 312 -13.56 1.46 -3.28
CA LYS A 312 -14.91 1.73 -2.77
C LYS A 312 -15.08 1.00 -1.43
N ALA A 313 -15.79 1.61 -0.48
CA ALA A 313 -15.96 1.11 0.89
C ALA A 313 -14.70 1.14 1.81
N ARG A 314 -13.70 1.97 1.49
CA ARG A 314 -12.50 2.11 2.33
C ARG A 314 -12.31 3.49 2.92
N ARG A 315 -11.69 3.49 4.09
CA ARG A 315 -11.19 4.68 4.76
C ARG A 315 -9.71 4.86 4.46
N PHE A 316 -9.33 6.01 3.94
CA PHE A 316 -7.94 6.37 3.70
C PHE A 316 -7.49 7.46 4.66
N VAL A 317 -6.24 7.35 5.10
CA VAL A 317 -5.53 8.43 5.77
C VAL A 317 -4.39 8.96 4.91
N GLY A 318 -4.21 10.28 4.91
CA GLY A 318 -3.16 10.96 4.15
C GLY A 318 -2.06 11.52 5.04
N GLY A 319 -0.82 11.05 4.86
CA GLY A 319 0.39 11.56 5.50
C GLY A 319 1.16 12.57 4.65
N ALA A 320 2.29 13.07 5.17
CA ALA A 320 3.16 14.01 4.47
C ALA A 320 2.41 15.19 3.83
N ASN A 321 2.59 15.51 2.53
CA ASN A 321 1.92 16.66 1.92
C ASN A 321 0.39 16.55 1.87
N PHE A 322 -0.18 15.34 1.94
CA PHE A 322 -1.62 15.18 2.15
C PHE A 322 -2.08 15.70 3.52
N TRP A 323 -1.20 15.73 4.53
CA TRP A 323 -1.43 16.35 5.84
C TRP A 323 -0.95 17.81 5.90
N TYR A 324 0.30 18.09 5.52
CA TYR A 324 0.89 19.42 5.64
C TYR A 324 0.11 20.47 4.84
N SER A 325 -0.33 20.12 3.62
CA SER A 325 -1.13 21.03 2.80
C SER A 325 -2.51 21.28 3.42
N THR A 326 -3.20 20.21 3.82
CA THR A 326 -4.62 20.25 4.21
C THR A 326 -4.89 20.60 5.68
N ARG A 327 -3.88 20.50 6.55
CA ARG A 327 -3.99 20.78 8.00
C ARG A 327 -2.86 21.65 8.54
N GLY A 328 -1.67 21.59 7.94
CA GLY A 328 -0.52 22.41 8.35
C GLY A 328 -0.65 23.85 7.86
N VAL A 329 -1.00 24.01 6.58
CA VAL A 329 -1.13 25.33 5.93
C VAL A 329 -2.58 25.78 5.86
N PHE A 330 -3.44 24.95 5.26
CA PHE A 330 -4.88 25.16 5.12
C PHE A 330 -5.64 24.22 6.07
N GLY A 331 -6.97 24.34 6.11
CA GLY A 331 -7.88 23.42 6.81
C GLY A 331 -7.61 23.28 8.31
N ARG A 332 -7.01 24.31 8.94
CA ARG A 332 -6.57 24.25 10.34
C ARG A 332 -7.73 23.97 11.29
N ASN A 333 -7.44 23.24 12.37
CA ASN A 333 -8.32 23.05 13.53
C ASN A 333 -8.48 24.33 14.37
N VAL A 334 -8.09 25.49 13.83
CA VAL A 334 -8.33 26.79 14.43
C VAL A 334 -8.82 27.76 13.36
N ASP A 335 -9.75 28.65 13.70
CA ASP A 335 -10.17 29.72 12.79
C ASP A 335 -9.09 30.82 12.68
N LEU A 336 -9.36 31.87 11.88
CA LEU A 336 -8.44 33.00 11.69
C LEU A 336 -8.16 33.80 12.98
N LYS A 337 -8.99 33.63 14.02
CA LYS A 337 -8.86 34.24 15.35
C LYS A 337 -8.15 33.31 16.35
N GLY A 338 -7.78 32.10 15.94
CA GLY A 338 -7.14 31.09 16.80
C GLY A 338 -8.13 30.23 17.60
N THR A 339 -9.43 30.34 17.33
CA THR A 339 -10.46 29.56 18.02
C THR A 339 -10.43 28.11 17.53
N PRO A 340 -10.33 27.09 18.41
CA PRO A 340 -10.37 25.70 18.00
C PRO A 340 -11.66 25.36 17.23
N LYS A 341 -11.51 24.86 16.00
CA LYS A 341 -12.57 24.19 15.25
C LYS A 341 -12.70 22.78 15.81
N THR A 342 -13.88 22.42 16.28
CA THR A 342 -14.22 21.07 16.76
C THR A 342 -14.61 20.12 15.62
N THR A 343 -14.57 20.59 14.37
CA THR A 343 -15.09 19.88 13.20
C THR A 343 -14.04 18.96 12.56
N ILE A 344 -14.53 17.80 12.09
CA ILE A 344 -13.78 16.85 11.27
C ILE A 344 -13.35 17.57 9.98
N PHE A 345 -12.22 17.14 9.38
CA PHE A 345 -11.73 17.71 8.12
C PHE A 345 -12.84 17.70 7.06
N ASN A 346 -13.13 18.85 6.48
CA ASN A 346 -14.08 19.00 5.39
C ASN A 346 -13.33 19.49 4.14
N PHE A 347 -13.42 18.71 3.06
CA PHE A 347 -12.68 18.99 1.85
C PHE A 347 -13.22 20.23 1.10
N GLU A 348 -14.53 20.47 1.13
CA GLU A 348 -15.12 21.67 0.53
C GLU A 348 -14.67 22.95 1.24
N GLU A 349 -14.65 22.94 2.57
CA GLU A 349 -14.11 24.06 3.37
C GLU A 349 -12.63 24.31 3.04
N TYR A 350 -11.84 23.24 2.91
CA TYR A 350 -10.44 23.33 2.51
C TYR A 350 -10.27 23.99 1.13
N LEU A 351 -11.05 23.57 0.14
CA LEU A 351 -10.99 24.17 -1.21
C LEU A 351 -11.44 25.63 -1.24
N ALA A 352 -12.48 25.97 -0.47
CA ALA A 352 -12.91 27.35 -0.31
C ALA A 352 -11.81 28.20 0.34
N GLU A 353 -11.10 27.65 1.34
CA GLU A 353 -9.98 28.33 1.97
C GLU A 353 -8.83 28.57 0.99
N VAL A 354 -8.45 27.55 0.20
CA VAL A 354 -7.40 27.65 -0.84
C VAL A 354 -7.74 28.76 -1.84
N LYS A 355 -8.96 28.73 -2.40
CA LYS A 355 -9.44 29.75 -3.35
C LYS A 355 -9.41 31.16 -2.74
N SER A 356 -9.97 31.34 -1.55
CA SER A 356 -9.99 32.66 -0.88
C SER A 356 -8.58 33.15 -0.52
N THR A 357 -7.60 32.25 -0.46
CA THR A 357 -6.22 32.58 -0.13
C THR A 357 -5.44 32.97 -1.38
N THR A 358 -5.63 32.28 -2.51
CA THR A 358 -4.97 32.63 -3.79
C THR A 358 -5.41 33.98 -4.36
N GLU A 359 -6.60 34.44 -3.98
CA GLU A 359 -7.11 35.77 -4.34
C GLU A 359 -6.45 36.93 -3.55
N LEU A 360 -5.66 36.64 -2.50
CA LEU A 360 -4.97 37.66 -1.71
C LEU A 360 -3.61 38.03 -2.34
N ALA A 361 -3.25 39.32 -2.27
CA ALA A 361 -1.89 39.74 -2.59
C ALA A 361 -0.88 39.17 -1.57
N TRP A 362 0.36 38.95 -2.03
CA TRP A 362 1.40 38.24 -1.30
C TRP A 362 1.63 38.73 0.14
N PRO A 363 1.68 40.03 0.46
CA PRO A 363 1.85 40.49 1.84
C PRO A 363 0.73 40.03 2.79
N TYR A 364 -0.52 40.02 2.32
CA TYR A 364 -1.67 39.56 3.11
C TYR A 364 -1.69 38.05 3.25
N LEU A 365 -1.31 37.34 2.20
CA LEU A 365 -1.15 35.89 2.23
C LEU A 365 -0.06 35.48 3.23
N GLN A 366 1.06 36.22 3.29
CA GLN A 366 2.11 35.97 4.27
C GLN A 366 1.60 36.12 5.70
N LEU A 367 0.74 37.10 5.97
CA LEU A 367 0.11 37.29 7.26
C LEU A 367 -0.88 36.16 7.59
N ARG A 368 -1.66 35.70 6.60
CA ARG A 368 -2.65 34.62 6.74
C ARG A 368 -1.98 33.28 7.03
N LEU A 369 -0.88 33.00 6.34
CA LEU A 369 -0.12 31.75 6.42
C LEU A 369 1.11 31.85 7.34
N ARG A 370 1.22 32.88 8.17
CA ARG A 370 2.39 33.18 9.05
C ARG A 370 2.88 32.05 9.96
N HIS A 371 2.11 30.98 10.09
CA HIS A 371 2.43 29.81 10.89
C HIS A 371 3.11 28.69 10.08
N GLY A 372 3.03 28.74 8.75
CA GLY A 372 3.80 27.89 7.85
C GLY A 372 5.24 28.37 7.74
N SER A 373 6.16 27.48 7.38
CA SER A 373 7.51 27.90 7.02
C SER A 373 7.49 28.67 5.69
N GLN A 374 8.44 29.57 5.47
CA GLN A 374 8.53 30.31 4.20
C GLN A 374 8.63 29.40 2.97
N GLU A 375 9.32 28.27 3.10
CA GLU A 375 9.45 27.25 2.06
C GLU A 375 8.07 26.65 1.71
N VAL A 376 7.30 26.27 2.73
CA VAL A 376 5.97 25.68 2.57
C VAL A 376 4.96 26.70 2.02
N MET A 377 5.07 27.98 2.42
CA MET A 377 4.21 29.05 1.90
C MET A 377 4.49 29.37 0.43
N GLY A 378 5.71 29.07 -0.04
CA GLY A 378 6.17 29.42 -1.39
C GLY A 378 5.24 28.87 -2.47
N ASN A 379 4.86 27.60 -2.42
CA ASN A 379 4.03 26.96 -3.44
C ASN A 379 2.74 26.37 -2.86
N ALA A 380 2.31 26.82 -1.68
CA ALA A 380 1.21 26.22 -0.92
C ALA A 380 -0.08 26.01 -1.73
N TRP A 381 -0.51 27.01 -2.52
CA TRP A 381 -1.74 26.89 -3.31
C TRP A 381 -1.62 25.89 -4.45
N PHE A 382 -0.43 25.80 -5.05
CA PHE A 382 -0.15 24.80 -6.06
C PHE A 382 -0.17 23.41 -5.44
N VAL A 383 0.50 23.21 -4.31
CA VAL A 383 0.46 21.91 -3.61
C VAL A 383 -0.96 21.56 -3.19
N ALA A 384 -1.76 22.56 -2.80
CA ALA A 384 -3.15 22.35 -2.44
C ALA A 384 -4.02 21.87 -3.60
N GLU A 385 -3.87 22.51 -4.77
CA GLU A 385 -4.57 22.12 -6.00
C GLU A 385 -4.03 20.81 -6.57
N TRP A 386 -2.72 20.55 -6.43
CA TRP A 386 -2.09 19.29 -6.79
C TRP A 386 -2.65 18.13 -5.97
N VAL A 387 -2.74 18.28 -4.64
CA VAL A 387 -3.40 17.31 -3.76
C VAL A 387 -4.84 17.07 -4.20
N ARG A 388 -5.57 18.13 -4.58
CA ARG A 388 -6.95 18.01 -5.09
C ARG A 388 -7.01 17.19 -6.37
N CYS A 389 -6.18 17.50 -7.36
CA CYS A 389 -6.11 16.78 -8.63
C CYS A 389 -5.72 15.31 -8.42
N VAL A 390 -4.71 15.02 -7.60
CA VAL A 390 -4.29 13.63 -7.32
C VAL A 390 -5.41 12.84 -6.65
N LEU A 391 -6.08 13.38 -5.62
CA LEU A 391 -7.17 12.67 -4.94
C LEU A 391 -8.40 12.49 -5.84
N VAL A 392 -8.90 13.57 -6.45
CA VAL A 392 -10.16 13.54 -7.20
C VAL A 392 -9.97 12.95 -8.59
N ASP A 393 -9.07 13.55 -9.37
CA ASP A 393 -8.89 13.24 -10.79
C ASP A 393 -7.94 12.05 -11.00
N GLY A 394 -6.98 11.89 -10.09
CA GLY A 394 -6.01 10.81 -10.06
C GLY A 394 -6.55 9.50 -9.49
N LEU A 395 -7.11 9.53 -8.28
CA LEU A 395 -7.51 8.34 -7.53
C LEU A 395 -9.03 8.11 -7.51
N GLY A 396 -9.84 9.09 -7.93
CA GLY A 396 -11.29 8.96 -8.04
C GLY A 396 -12.07 9.26 -6.76
N PHE A 397 -11.48 9.97 -5.78
CA PHE A 397 -12.20 10.38 -4.57
C PHE A 397 -13.31 11.38 -4.91
N LYS A 398 -14.52 11.13 -4.40
CA LYS A 398 -15.68 12.02 -4.55
C LYS A 398 -15.99 12.70 -3.21
N PHE A 399 -15.61 13.96 -3.09
CA PHE A 399 -15.73 14.68 -1.81
C PHE A 399 -17.07 15.35 -1.57
N ALA A 400 -17.85 15.61 -2.62
CA ALA A 400 -19.18 16.23 -2.54
C ALA A 400 -20.22 15.33 -1.81
N ASP A 401 -19.91 14.03 -1.71
CA ASP A 401 -20.80 13.05 -1.09
C ASP A 401 -20.37 12.70 0.35
N GLN A 402 -19.28 13.27 0.92
CA GLN A 402 -18.76 12.83 2.22
C GLN A 402 -19.78 13.08 3.34
N PRO A 403 -20.45 12.03 3.85
CA PRO A 403 -21.29 12.18 5.02
C PRO A 403 -20.35 12.10 6.23
N SER A 404 -20.81 12.59 7.38
CA SER A 404 -20.33 12.08 8.66
C SER A 404 -20.35 10.55 8.59
N ALA A 405 -19.20 9.87 8.47
CA ALA A 405 -19.03 8.41 8.31
C ALA A 405 -20.22 7.55 8.77
N GLN A 406 -21.24 7.37 7.92
CA GLN A 406 -22.52 6.75 8.31
C GLN A 406 -22.85 5.50 7.50
N ARG A 407 -22.24 5.29 6.32
CA ARG A 407 -22.39 4.03 5.58
C ARG A 407 -21.05 3.33 5.43
N GLU A 408 -21.10 2.00 5.49
CA GLU A 408 -19.93 1.11 5.43
C GLU A 408 -19.24 1.13 4.05
N ASP A 409 -19.90 1.68 3.02
CA ASP A 409 -19.47 1.74 1.62
C ASP A 409 -18.86 3.08 1.17
N ASP A 410 -18.82 4.10 2.03
CA ASP A 410 -18.30 5.43 1.66
C ASP A 410 -16.77 5.47 1.61
N LEU A 411 -16.22 5.73 0.41
CA LEU A 411 -14.79 6.07 0.25
C LEU A 411 -14.50 7.41 0.93
N SER A 412 -13.75 7.37 2.03
CA SER A 412 -13.40 8.56 2.80
C SER A 412 -11.90 8.79 2.84
N PHE A 413 -11.51 10.06 2.93
CA PHE A 413 -10.14 10.48 3.10
C PHE A 413 -10.04 11.43 4.27
N ARG A 414 -9.08 11.17 5.15
CA ARG A 414 -8.79 12.00 6.31
C ARG A 414 -7.29 12.32 6.35
N PRO A 415 -6.89 13.60 6.33
CA PRO A 415 -5.53 13.97 6.67
C PRO A 415 -5.16 13.43 8.06
N PHE A 416 -3.98 12.81 8.19
CA PHE A 416 -3.51 12.26 9.45
C PHE A 416 -2.01 12.50 9.62
N GLY A 417 -1.64 13.32 10.59
CA GLY A 417 -0.24 13.59 10.94
C GLY A 417 0.31 12.69 12.06
N GLY A 418 -0.50 11.77 12.60
CA GLY A 418 -0.16 10.95 13.75
C GLY A 418 -1.05 11.21 14.96
N THR A 419 -0.57 10.81 16.13
CA THR A 419 -1.25 10.93 17.43
C THR A 419 -0.50 11.89 18.34
N GLU A 420 -1.05 12.21 19.51
CA GLU A 420 -0.33 12.99 20.54
C GLU A 420 1.01 12.33 20.96
N LYS A 421 1.14 11.01 20.80
CA LYS A 421 2.30 10.24 21.24
C LYS A 421 3.37 10.06 20.17
N ALA A 422 2.99 10.15 18.89
CA ALA A 422 3.90 9.87 17.77
C ALA A 422 3.36 10.44 16.45
N GLU A 423 4.26 11.02 15.68
CA GLU A 423 4.01 11.45 14.29
C GLU A 423 3.83 10.24 13.36
N LEU A 424 3.01 10.41 12.32
CA LEU A 424 2.93 9.46 11.22
C LEU A 424 4.12 9.64 10.27
N THR A 425 5.02 8.66 10.29
CA THR A 425 6.15 8.56 9.37
C THR A 425 6.35 7.11 8.95
N TRP A 426 6.71 6.86 7.68
CA TRP A 426 7.01 5.51 7.21
C TRP A 426 8.16 4.88 8.00
N THR A 427 9.10 5.67 8.56
CA THR A 427 10.21 5.12 9.37
C THR A 427 9.69 4.43 10.64
N LEU A 428 8.56 4.87 11.20
CA LEU A 428 7.90 4.18 12.32
C LEU A 428 7.42 2.79 11.90
N GLY A 429 6.87 2.66 10.69
CA GLY A 429 6.42 1.36 10.18
C GLY A 429 7.56 0.40 9.94
N ARG A 430 8.68 0.88 9.37
CA ARG A 430 9.92 0.09 9.27
C ARG A 430 10.42 -0.36 10.64
N ALA A 431 10.33 0.52 11.64
CA ALA A 431 10.71 0.22 13.02
C ALA A 431 9.80 -0.82 13.67
N VAL A 432 8.48 -0.72 13.44
CA VAL A 432 7.50 -1.72 13.87
C VAL A 432 7.78 -3.07 13.24
N LEU A 433 8.01 -3.15 11.93
CA LEU A 433 8.36 -4.42 11.28
C LEU A 433 9.65 -5.02 11.85
N TYR A 434 10.69 -4.19 12.04
CA TYR A 434 11.94 -4.63 12.64
C TYR A 434 11.76 -5.22 14.04
N ALA A 435 11.00 -4.52 14.89
CA ALA A 435 10.74 -4.94 16.26
C ALA A 435 9.96 -6.27 16.36
N ASN A 436 9.30 -6.68 15.27
CA ASN A 436 8.46 -7.88 15.21
C ASN A 436 9.01 -8.95 14.26
N ARG A 437 10.25 -8.83 13.78
CA ARG A 437 10.82 -9.88 12.94
C ARG A 437 10.96 -11.18 13.73
N PRO A 438 10.75 -12.35 13.11
CA PRO A 438 11.06 -13.64 13.71
C PRO A 438 12.55 -13.74 14.11
N ASP A 439 12.85 -14.39 15.24
CA ASP A 439 14.22 -14.56 15.69
C ASP A 439 15.03 -15.40 14.68
N GLY A 440 16.21 -14.90 14.29
CA GLY A 440 17.12 -15.59 13.37
C GLY A 440 16.87 -15.36 11.87
N GLN A 441 15.88 -14.56 11.47
CA GLN A 441 15.74 -14.11 10.08
C GLN A 441 16.50 -12.81 9.81
N GLU A 442 17.23 -12.76 8.69
CA GLU A 442 17.79 -11.52 8.15
C GLU A 442 16.65 -10.57 7.72
N ASP A 443 16.93 -9.27 7.70
CA ASP A 443 15.96 -8.21 7.36
C ASP A 443 15.37 -8.31 5.92
N VAL A 444 15.83 -9.29 5.12
CA VAL A 444 15.64 -9.44 3.68
C VAL A 444 14.22 -9.89 3.26
N HIS A 445 13.31 -10.18 4.22
CA HIS A 445 11.99 -10.77 3.90
C HIS A 445 10.77 -10.05 4.51
N LEU A 446 10.91 -8.82 5.00
CA LEU A 446 9.81 -8.12 5.67
C LEU A 446 8.73 -7.58 4.71
N VAL A 447 9.11 -7.35 3.44
CA VAL A 447 8.23 -6.90 2.36
C VAL A 447 8.58 -7.73 1.14
N VAL A 448 7.63 -8.53 0.65
CA VAL A 448 7.81 -9.45 -0.48
C VAL A 448 6.66 -9.23 -1.45
N THR A 449 6.93 -9.17 -2.75
CA THR A 449 5.88 -9.11 -3.77
C THR A 449 5.66 -10.53 -4.32
N PRO A 450 4.80 -11.36 -3.70
CA PRO A 450 4.46 -12.65 -4.29
C PRO A 450 3.69 -12.45 -5.61
N GLY A 451 3.73 -13.44 -6.50
CA GLY A 451 2.80 -13.49 -7.62
C GLY A 451 1.35 -13.60 -7.13
N LEU A 452 0.39 -13.02 -7.87
CA LEU A 452 -1.03 -13.03 -7.50
C LEU A 452 -1.58 -14.44 -7.39
N ALA A 453 -1.07 -15.38 -8.19
CA ALA A 453 -1.43 -16.79 -8.10
C ALA A 453 -1.13 -17.40 -6.71
N VAL A 454 0.02 -17.04 -6.11
CA VAL A 454 0.39 -17.50 -4.76
C VAL A 454 -0.56 -16.93 -3.71
N VAL A 455 -0.92 -15.66 -3.85
CA VAL A 455 -1.87 -14.98 -2.96
C VAL A 455 -3.27 -15.57 -3.10
N ALA A 456 -3.75 -15.74 -4.33
CA ALA A 456 -5.07 -16.32 -4.60
C ALA A 456 -5.19 -17.75 -4.05
N THR A 457 -4.14 -18.58 -4.17
CA THR A 457 -4.09 -19.92 -3.57
C THR A 457 -4.14 -19.86 -2.05
N LYS A 458 -3.37 -18.95 -1.42
CA LYS A 458 -3.38 -18.74 0.03
C LYS A 458 -4.77 -18.34 0.57
N HIS A 459 -5.56 -17.63 -0.22
CA HIS A 459 -6.89 -17.13 0.18
C HIS A 459 -8.06 -17.93 -0.42
N ARG A 460 -7.80 -19.07 -1.08
CA ARG A 460 -8.81 -19.80 -1.88
C ARG A 460 -10.10 -20.12 -1.12
N GLU A 461 -10.00 -20.63 0.11
CA GLU A 461 -11.17 -20.96 0.94
C GLU A 461 -12.00 -19.72 1.27
N LYS A 462 -11.34 -18.64 1.70
CA LYS A 462 -11.98 -17.36 2.02
C LYS A 462 -12.61 -16.70 0.79
N LEU A 463 -11.98 -16.85 -0.38
CA LEU A 463 -12.50 -16.41 -1.68
C LEU A 463 -13.81 -17.13 -2.02
N VAL A 464 -13.84 -18.46 -1.88
CA VAL A 464 -15.05 -19.26 -2.12
C VAL A 464 -16.18 -18.83 -1.19
N ASP A 465 -15.91 -18.70 0.11
CA ASP A 465 -16.91 -18.27 1.10
C ASP A 465 -17.44 -16.86 0.81
N ALA A 466 -16.56 -15.93 0.44
CA ALA A 466 -16.94 -14.56 0.12
C ALA A 466 -17.75 -14.46 -1.17
N MET A 467 -17.44 -15.28 -2.19
CA MET A 467 -18.20 -15.37 -3.43
C MET A 467 -19.60 -15.95 -3.19
N ILE A 468 -19.72 -17.00 -2.37
CA ILE A 468 -21.01 -17.56 -1.96
C ILE A 468 -21.84 -16.50 -1.22
N ALA A 469 -21.24 -15.81 -0.25
CA ALA A 469 -21.91 -14.78 0.51
C ALA A 469 -22.33 -13.55 -0.33
N LYS A 470 -21.61 -13.24 -1.42
CA LYS A 470 -21.97 -12.17 -2.36
C LYS A 470 -23.13 -12.59 -3.27
N ALA A 471 -23.07 -13.80 -3.83
CA ALA A 471 -24.13 -14.35 -4.69
C ALA A 471 -25.47 -14.49 -3.94
N VAL A 472 -25.42 -14.86 -2.65
CA VAL A 472 -26.61 -14.91 -1.78
C VAL A 472 -27.19 -13.52 -1.50
N ARG A 473 -26.37 -12.47 -1.46
CA ARG A 473 -26.78 -11.10 -1.13
C ARG A 473 -27.30 -10.27 -2.32
N GLN A 474 -26.81 -10.52 -3.53
CA GLN A 474 -27.08 -9.62 -4.67
C GLN A 474 -28.11 -10.13 -5.68
N GLU A 475 -28.76 -11.28 -5.45
CA GLU A 475 -29.72 -11.90 -6.40
C GLU A 475 -29.15 -12.07 -7.83
N GLU A 476 -27.82 -12.00 -8.01
CA GLU A 476 -27.19 -12.05 -9.33
C GLU A 476 -27.46 -13.40 -10.02
N LEU A 477 -27.73 -13.34 -11.32
CA LEU A 477 -28.03 -14.50 -12.13
C LEU A 477 -26.73 -15.29 -12.32
N LEU A 478 -26.76 -16.56 -11.90
CA LEU A 478 -25.77 -17.62 -12.13
C LEU A 478 -25.06 -17.55 -13.52
N TRP A 479 -25.74 -17.02 -14.54
CA TRP A 479 -25.20 -16.74 -15.87
C TRP A 479 -23.99 -15.79 -15.91
N ASP A 480 -23.86 -14.83 -15.00
CA ASP A 480 -22.72 -13.90 -14.96
C ASP A 480 -21.46 -14.60 -14.42
N TYR A 481 -21.65 -15.53 -13.48
CA TYR A 481 -20.58 -16.40 -12.96
C TYR A 481 -20.16 -17.49 -13.97
N ILE A 482 -21.12 -18.05 -14.71
CA ILE A 482 -20.86 -18.94 -15.86
C ILE A 482 -20.11 -18.19 -16.96
N SER A 483 -20.45 -16.91 -17.20
CA SER A 483 -19.80 -16.08 -18.23
C SER A 483 -18.38 -15.66 -17.83
N MET A 484 -18.13 -15.40 -16.54
CA MET A 484 -16.80 -15.17 -15.97
C MET A 484 -15.93 -16.42 -16.07
N ALA A 485 -16.47 -17.59 -15.73
CA ALA A 485 -15.79 -18.88 -15.92
C ALA A 485 -15.58 -19.22 -17.42
N ALA A 486 -16.54 -18.92 -18.29
CA ALA A 486 -16.44 -19.12 -19.74
C ALA A 486 -15.48 -18.12 -20.41
N SER A 487 -15.20 -16.96 -19.81
CA SER A 487 -14.17 -16.03 -20.30
C SER A 487 -12.76 -16.65 -20.30
N PHE A 488 -12.52 -17.65 -19.45
CA PHE A 488 -11.32 -18.49 -19.48
C PHE A 488 -11.29 -19.43 -20.71
N GLU A 489 -12.43 -19.85 -21.28
CA GLU A 489 -12.49 -20.66 -22.52
C GLU A 489 -12.00 -19.89 -23.76
N SER A 490 -12.05 -18.56 -23.73
CA SER A 490 -11.68 -17.70 -24.87
C SER A 490 -10.18 -17.41 -24.97
N ARG A 491 -9.40 -17.74 -23.93
CA ARG A 491 -7.96 -17.47 -23.90
C ARG A 491 -7.17 -18.54 -24.66
N SER A 492 -6.24 -18.07 -25.48
CA SER A 492 -5.43 -18.91 -26.37
C SER A 492 -4.44 -19.83 -25.63
N ASP A 493 -4.19 -19.60 -24.35
CA ASP A 493 -3.31 -20.39 -23.48
C ASP A 493 -3.96 -21.69 -22.93
N ILE A 494 -5.29 -21.84 -23.05
CA ILE A 494 -6.04 -23.02 -22.54
C ILE A 494 -6.54 -23.93 -23.69
N ARG A 495 -6.37 -23.54 -24.96
CA ARG A 495 -6.74 -24.37 -26.12
C ARG A 495 -5.86 -25.63 -26.21
N GLY A 496 -6.39 -26.77 -25.77
CA GLY A 496 -5.77 -28.08 -25.99
C GLY A 496 -6.15 -29.18 -25.00
N ASN A 497 -6.85 -28.88 -23.90
CA ASN A 497 -7.13 -29.88 -22.87
C ASN A 497 -8.64 -30.02 -22.61
N SER A 498 -9.30 -30.90 -23.39
CA SER A 498 -10.74 -31.16 -23.31
C SER A 498 -11.19 -31.70 -21.94
N GLU A 499 -10.28 -32.34 -21.21
CA GLU A 499 -10.52 -32.92 -19.90
C GLU A 499 -10.60 -31.84 -18.81
N ARG A 500 -9.76 -30.80 -18.90
CA ARG A 500 -9.80 -29.61 -18.02
C ARG A 500 -11.07 -28.79 -18.23
N ALA A 501 -11.53 -28.63 -19.46
CA ALA A 501 -12.79 -27.96 -19.78
C ALA A 501 -14.01 -28.74 -19.25
N GLN A 502 -14.05 -30.07 -19.44
CA GLN A 502 -15.14 -30.91 -18.94
C GLN A 502 -15.19 -31.02 -17.41
N ARG A 503 -14.05 -30.86 -16.71
CA ARG A 503 -13.98 -30.87 -15.23
C ARG A 503 -14.54 -29.57 -14.63
N ILE A 504 -14.33 -28.45 -15.31
CA ILE A 504 -14.84 -27.12 -14.91
C ILE A 504 -16.35 -26.99 -15.20
N ILE A 505 -16.83 -27.54 -16.32
CA ILE A 505 -18.27 -27.62 -16.63
C ILE A 505 -19.03 -28.39 -15.54
N ARG A 506 -18.48 -29.53 -15.07
CA ARG A 506 -19.09 -30.32 -13.98
C ARG A 506 -19.11 -29.59 -12.62
N LEU A 507 -18.10 -28.78 -12.33
CA LEU A 507 -18.06 -27.92 -11.14
C LEU A 507 -19.11 -26.80 -11.21
N ALA A 508 -19.31 -26.20 -12.39
CA ALA A 508 -20.32 -25.18 -12.62
C ALA A 508 -21.75 -25.78 -12.53
N GLU A 509 -21.96 -26.99 -13.04
CA GLU A 509 -23.23 -27.73 -12.91
C GLU A 509 -23.57 -28.02 -11.44
N ALA A 510 -22.59 -28.48 -10.65
CA ALA A 510 -22.78 -28.76 -9.22
C ALA A 510 -23.10 -27.48 -8.40
N ALA A 511 -22.43 -26.37 -8.72
CA ALA A 511 -22.72 -25.07 -8.09
C ALA A 511 -24.10 -24.53 -8.46
N ALA A 512 -24.54 -24.74 -9.72
CA ALA A 512 -25.87 -24.39 -10.20
C ALA A 512 -26.98 -25.19 -9.51
N GLU A 513 -26.74 -26.49 -9.30
CA GLU A 513 -27.67 -27.40 -8.62
C GLU A 513 -27.80 -27.03 -7.14
N THR A 514 -26.68 -26.77 -6.46
CA THR A 514 -26.64 -26.28 -5.07
C THR A 514 -27.40 -24.96 -4.90
N SER A 515 -27.22 -24.00 -5.83
CA SER A 515 -27.94 -22.72 -5.80
C SER A 515 -29.45 -22.88 -6.02
N ARG A 516 -29.86 -23.81 -6.89
CA ARG A 516 -31.27 -24.13 -7.13
C ARG A 516 -31.93 -24.75 -5.90
N GLU A 517 -31.24 -25.67 -5.22
CA GLU A 517 -31.70 -26.29 -3.98
C GLU A 517 -31.84 -25.27 -2.84
N LEU A 518 -30.89 -24.34 -2.70
CA LEU A 518 -30.98 -23.25 -1.72
C LEU A 518 -32.18 -22.31 -1.98
N ARG A 519 -32.48 -22.01 -3.25
CA ARG A 519 -33.66 -21.22 -3.64
C ARG A 519 -34.97 -21.98 -3.37
N GLN A 520 -35.01 -23.29 -3.61
CA GLN A 520 -36.16 -24.12 -3.30
C GLN A 520 -36.40 -24.23 -1.79
N ALA A 521 -35.34 -24.41 -0.99
CA ALA A 521 -35.42 -24.42 0.46
C ALA A 521 -35.90 -23.08 1.04
N ALA A 522 -35.45 -21.95 0.49
CA ALA A 522 -35.93 -20.61 0.87
C ALA A 522 -37.40 -20.37 0.46
N ALA A 523 -37.81 -20.87 -0.72
CA ALA A 523 -39.20 -20.81 -1.18
C ALA A 523 -40.14 -21.72 -0.36
N GLU A 524 -39.64 -22.82 0.17
CA GLU A 524 -40.39 -23.70 1.08
C GLU A 524 -40.51 -23.12 2.49
N GLN A 525 -39.47 -22.43 2.99
CA GLN A 525 -39.54 -21.70 4.27
C GLN A 525 -40.53 -20.52 4.21
N SER A 526 -40.65 -19.83 3.07
CA SER A 526 -41.63 -18.75 2.87
C SER A 526 -43.07 -19.23 2.66
N LYS A 527 -43.29 -20.54 2.45
CA LYS A 527 -44.63 -21.17 2.38
C LYS A 527 -45.16 -21.61 3.74
N VAL A 528 -44.38 -21.49 4.82
CA VAL A 528 -44.88 -21.71 6.18
C VAL A 528 -45.65 -20.46 6.61
N PRO A 529 -47.00 -20.52 6.77
CA PRO A 529 -47.74 -19.36 7.23
C PRO A 529 -47.33 -19.06 8.68
N ALA A 530 -47.13 -17.77 8.98
CA ALA A 530 -46.83 -17.31 10.33
C ALA A 530 -47.86 -17.87 11.33
N PRO A 531 -47.45 -18.36 12.52
CA PRO A 531 -48.37 -18.99 13.44
C PRO A 531 -49.37 -17.96 13.97
N VAL A 532 -50.65 -18.22 13.72
CA VAL A 532 -51.77 -17.54 14.37
C VAL A 532 -51.74 -17.93 15.86
N GLN A 533 -51.73 -16.93 16.74
CA GLN A 533 -51.85 -17.13 18.17
C GLN A 533 -53.21 -17.74 18.52
N GLY A 534 -53.20 -18.90 19.20
CA GLY A 534 -54.35 -19.35 19.99
C GLY A 534 -54.44 -20.86 20.22
N GLY A 535 -54.41 -21.27 21.49
CA GLY A 535 -55.17 -22.40 22.02
C GLY A 535 -54.47 -23.76 22.08
N ALA A 536 -54.33 -24.27 23.30
CA ALA A 536 -53.74 -25.57 23.64
C ALA A 536 -54.54 -26.78 23.11
N THR A 537 -53.85 -27.84 22.69
CA THR A 537 -54.03 -29.23 23.16
C THR A 537 -52.97 -30.16 22.55
N SER A 538 -52.56 -31.16 23.35
CA SER A 538 -51.51 -32.15 23.13
C SER A 538 -51.92 -33.28 22.19
N VAL A 539 -51.05 -33.63 21.21
CA VAL A 539 -50.91 -34.98 20.63
C VAL A 539 -49.44 -35.22 20.26
N GLU A 540 -48.94 -36.42 20.58
CA GLU A 540 -47.59 -36.96 20.33
C GLU A 540 -47.27 -37.21 18.83
N PRO A 541 -46.00 -37.50 18.46
CA PRO A 541 -45.43 -37.15 17.16
C PRO A 541 -45.52 -38.27 16.12
N GLU A 542 -45.80 -37.93 14.86
CA GLU A 542 -45.57 -38.83 13.72
C GLU A 542 -44.69 -38.20 12.64
N ASN A 543 -43.60 -38.91 12.35
CA ASN A 543 -42.80 -38.96 11.13
C ASN A 543 -42.30 -37.64 10.51
N LYS A 544 -41.16 -37.16 11.02
CA LYS A 544 -40.16 -36.48 10.17
C LYS A 544 -39.48 -37.51 9.27
N ALA A 545 -39.85 -37.53 7.99
CA ALA A 545 -39.01 -38.14 6.98
C ALA A 545 -37.62 -37.47 7.02
N GLN A 546 -36.59 -38.28 7.27
CA GLN A 546 -35.19 -37.87 7.33
C GLN A 546 -34.70 -37.51 5.91
N HIS A 547 -34.75 -36.24 5.54
CA HIS A 547 -33.81 -35.72 4.54
C HIS A 547 -32.44 -35.56 5.21
N PRO A 548 -31.32 -35.87 4.53
CA PRO A 548 -29.99 -35.65 5.10
C PRO A 548 -29.86 -34.18 5.50
N PRO A 549 -29.28 -33.86 6.68
CA PRO A 549 -29.04 -32.47 7.05
C PRO A 549 -28.17 -31.83 5.97
N ILE A 550 -28.53 -30.61 5.54
CA ILE A 550 -27.77 -29.75 4.60
C ILE A 550 -26.25 -29.81 4.89
N GLU A 551 -25.90 -29.90 6.16
CA GLU A 551 -24.54 -30.03 6.69
C GLU A 551 -23.78 -31.28 6.21
N LYS A 552 -24.45 -32.42 6.03
CA LYS A 552 -23.85 -33.68 5.57
C LYS A 552 -23.54 -33.67 4.07
N VAL A 553 -24.40 -33.01 3.29
CA VAL A 553 -24.21 -32.80 1.84
C VAL A 553 -23.08 -31.78 1.60
N MET A 554 -23.03 -30.72 2.41
CA MET A 554 -21.96 -29.71 2.38
C MET A 554 -20.59 -30.31 2.77
N GLN A 555 -20.54 -31.15 3.81
CA GLN A 555 -19.32 -31.87 4.22
C GLN A 555 -18.81 -32.82 3.13
N GLN A 556 -19.71 -33.54 2.46
CA GLN A 556 -19.34 -34.47 1.39
C GLN A 556 -18.84 -33.75 0.13
N ALA A 557 -19.39 -32.57 -0.19
CA ALA A 557 -18.92 -31.72 -1.27
C ALA A 557 -17.53 -31.10 -0.96
N MET A 558 -17.31 -30.63 0.28
CA MET A 558 -16.00 -30.11 0.72
C MET A 558 -14.92 -31.20 0.71
N MET A 559 -15.22 -32.41 1.16
CA MET A 559 -14.29 -33.54 1.12
C MET A 559 -13.87 -33.92 -0.32
N ALA A 560 -14.78 -33.80 -1.29
CA ALA A 560 -14.47 -34.04 -2.70
C ALA A 560 -13.57 -32.94 -3.28
N VAL A 561 -13.75 -31.68 -2.89
CA VAL A 561 -12.90 -30.54 -3.29
C VAL A 561 -11.50 -30.65 -2.68
N ASP A 562 -11.38 -31.02 -1.41
CA ASP A 562 -10.08 -31.21 -0.73
C ASP A 562 -9.26 -32.36 -1.33
N ALA A 563 -9.93 -33.45 -1.71
CA ALA A 563 -9.29 -34.60 -2.34
C ALA A 563 -8.73 -34.27 -3.75
N LEU A 564 -9.42 -33.42 -4.51
CA LEU A 564 -8.99 -32.96 -5.84
C LEU A 564 -7.87 -31.91 -5.77
N THR A 565 -7.81 -31.15 -4.67
CA THR A 565 -6.80 -30.10 -4.43
C THR A 565 -5.46 -30.71 -4.01
N ARG A 566 -5.46 -31.78 -3.22
CA ARG A 566 -4.24 -32.53 -2.86
C ARG A 566 -3.56 -33.16 -4.08
N GLU A 567 -4.33 -33.63 -5.06
CA GLU A 567 -3.80 -34.19 -6.31
C GLU A 567 -3.08 -33.14 -7.18
N GLU A 568 -3.53 -31.88 -7.13
CA GLU A 568 -2.90 -30.75 -7.84
C GLU A 568 -1.63 -30.27 -7.14
N THR A 569 -1.63 -30.18 -5.80
CA THR A 569 -0.44 -29.86 -5.00
C THR A 569 0.67 -30.89 -5.17
N GLU A 570 0.33 -32.19 -5.18
CA GLU A 570 1.31 -33.27 -5.36
C GLU A 570 1.90 -33.30 -6.79
N ARG A 571 1.12 -32.89 -7.82
CA ARG A 571 1.61 -32.75 -9.20
C ARG A 571 2.53 -31.53 -9.40
N GLU A 572 2.22 -30.42 -8.75
CA GLU A 572 3.08 -29.23 -8.78
C GLU A 572 4.38 -29.49 -8.03
N GLU A 573 4.34 -30.13 -6.86
CA GLU A 573 5.54 -30.59 -6.12
C GLU A 573 6.42 -31.51 -6.98
N GLN A 574 5.82 -32.45 -7.72
CA GLN A 574 6.55 -33.28 -8.66
C GLN A 574 7.23 -32.46 -9.76
N GLY A 575 6.54 -31.47 -10.35
CA GLY A 575 7.10 -30.58 -11.36
C GLY A 575 8.26 -29.71 -10.85
N TYR A 576 8.20 -29.24 -9.60
CA TYR A 576 9.29 -28.51 -8.96
C TYR A 576 10.50 -29.41 -8.69
N LEU A 577 10.29 -30.63 -8.20
CA LEU A 577 11.37 -31.60 -7.98
C LEU A 577 12.05 -32.01 -9.30
N GLU A 578 11.28 -32.16 -10.39
CA GLU A 578 11.83 -32.43 -11.72
C GLU A 578 12.67 -31.25 -12.26
N ALA A 579 12.26 -30.01 -11.99
CA ALA A 579 13.04 -28.81 -12.33
C ALA A 579 14.33 -28.69 -11.49
N ASP A 580 14.28 -29.04 -10.20
CA ASP A 580 15.44 -29.04 -9.32
C ASP A 580 16.43 -30.17 -9.65
N ILE A 581 15.95 -31.33 -10.12
CA ILE A 581 16.81 -32.39 -10.68
C ILE A 581 17.57 -31.84 -11.89
N ALA A 582 16.89 -31.18 -12.84
CA ALA A 582 17.52 -30.61 -14.03
C ALA A 582 18.57 -29.54 -13.66
N LYS A 583 18.33 -28.77 -12.60
CA LYS A 583 19.25 -27.74 -12.10
C LYS A 583 20.47 -28.34 -11.38
N ALA A 584 20.28 -29.36 -10.56
CA ALA A 584 21.38 -30.08 -9.89
C ALA A 584 22.30 -30.77 -10.91
N GLU A 585 21.71 -31.36 -11.97
CA GLU A 585 22.45 -31.98 -13.07
C GLU A 585 23.25 -30.94 -13.88
N ALA A 586 22.67 -29.76 -14.15
CA ALA A 586 23.35 -28.66 -14.82
C ALA A 586 24.53 -28.07 -14.00
N GLN A 587 24.54 -28.27 -12.68
CA GLN A 587 25.58 -27.80 -11.76
C GLN A 587 26.63 -28.87 -11.42
N GLY A 588 26.48 -30.09 -11.94
CA GLY A 588 27.39 -31.20 -11.67
C GLY A 588 27.20 -31.89 -10.30
N ASP A 589 26.09 -31.62 -9.60
CA ASP A 589 25.76 -32.25 -8.31
C ASP A 589 25.03 -33.59 -8.52
N VAL A 590 25.82 -34.63 -8.81
CA VAL A 590 25.31 -35.99 -9.09
C VAL A 590 24.64 -36.63 -7.85
N ALA A 591 25.12 -36.32 -6.64
CA ALA A 591 24.58 -36.88 -5.41
C ALA A 591 23.25 -36.23 -5.01
N GLY A 592 23.12 -34.90 -5.21
CA GLY A 592 21.87 -34.17 -5.02
C GLY A 592 20.77 -34.61 -5.98
N ALA A 593 21.10 -34.76 -7.27
CA ALA A 593 20.15 -35.23 -8.28
C ALA A 593 19.64 -36.66 -8.00
N ALA A 594 20.50 -37.57 -7.54
CA ALA A 594 20.11 -38.94 -7.20
C ALA A 594 19.12 -39.00 -6.02
N LYS A 595 19.32 -38.15 -5.01
CA LYS A 595 18.42 -38.06 -3.85
C LYS A 595 17.05 -37.50 -4.23
N LEU A 596 17.01 -36.46 -5.05
CA LEU A 596 15.76 -35.86 -5.55
C LEU A 596 14.95 -36.84 -6.41
N ARG A 597 15.61 -37.70 -7.20
CA ARG A 597 14.94 -38.76 -7.97
C ARG A 597 14.26 -39.81 -7.09
N GLU A 598 14.85 -40.17 -5.95
CA GLU A 598 14.24 -41.08 -4.97
C GLU A 598 12.99 -40.46 -4.31
N ASP A 599 13.00 -39.15 -4.09
CA ASP A 599 11.87 -38.41 -3.53
C ASP A 599 10.71 -38.31 -4.53
N VAL A 600 10.98 -38.15 -5.83
CA VAL A 600 9.97 -38.22 -6.91
C VAL A 600 9.30 -39.59 -6.97
N GLU A 601 10.04 -40.69 -6.87
CA GLU A 601 9.46 -42.05 -6.87
C GLU A 601 8.55 -42.30 -5.65
N LYS A 602 8.94 -41.78 -4.47
CA LYS A 602 8.11 -41.87 -3.26
C LYS A 602 6.81 -41.06 -3.38
N LEU A 603 6.85 -39.90 -4.04
CA LEU A 603 5.68 -39.08 -4.35
C LEU A 603 4.75 -39.78 -5.35
N ALA A 604 5.28 -40.37 -6.42
CA ALA A 604 4.49 -41.13 -7.40
C ALA A 604 3.75 -42.33 -6.78
N GLY A 605 4.38 -43.01 -5.79
CA GLY A 605 3.73 -44.09 -5.05
C GLY A 605 2.59 -43.64 -4.11
N LYS A 606 2.63 -42.40 -3.61
CA LYS A 606 1.54 -41.79 -2.83
C LYS A 606 0.41 -41.33 -3.75
N PHE A 607 0.75 -40.72 -4.88
CA PHE A 607 -0.16 -40.26 -5.92
C PHE A 607 -1.14 -41.35 -6.38
N GLU A 608 -0.64 -42.55 -6.72
CA GLU A 608 -1.46 -43.67 -7.20
C GLU A 608 -2.45 -44.19 -6.14
N ARG A 609 -2.11 -44.04 -4.84
CA ARG A 609 -2.99 -44.43 -3.72
C ARG A 609 -4.06 -43.38 -3.46
N SER A 610 -3.69 -42.10 -3.43
CA SER A 610 -4.62 -40.98 -3.24
C SER A 610 -5.67 -40.93 -4.35
N ARG A 611 -5.24 -41.10 -5.61
CA ARG A 611 -6.14 -41.13 -6.77
C ARG A 611 -7.20 -42.24 -6.70
N LYS A 612 -6.81 -43.46 -6.31
CA LYS A 612 -7.74 -44.60 -6.18
C LYS A 612 -8.78 -44.39 -5.08
N VAL A 613 -8.41 -43.70 -4.00
CA VAL A 613 -9.33 -43.34 -2.92
C VAL A 613 -10.34 -42.31 -3.43
N SER A 614 -9.87 -41.24 -4.10
CA SER A 614 -10.73 -40.21 -4.68
C SER A 614 -11.72 -40.75 -5.73
N GLU A 615 -11.27 -41.63 -6.63
CA GLU A 615 -12.13 -42.25 -7.65
C GLU A 615 -13.23 -43.12 -7.02
N GLN A 616 -12.93 -43.87 -5.95
CA GLN A 616 -13.91 -44.67 -5.22
C GLN A 616 -14.95 -43.82 -4.46
N GLU A 617 -14.51 -42.72 -3.85
CA GLU A 617 -15.39 -41.78 -3.14
C GLU A 617 -16.37 -41.10 -4.11
N ILE A 618 -15.89 -40.68 -5.28
CA ILE A 618 -16.70 -40.06 -6.34
C ILE A 618 -17.72 -41.05 -6.91
N GLU A 619 -17.34 -42.31 -7.14
CA GLU A 619 -18.26 -43.33 -7.65
C GLU A 619 -19.38 -43.65 -6.63
N LYS A 620 -19.06 -43.60 -5.34
CA LYS A 620 -20.01 -43.79 -4.24
C LYS A 620 -21.02 -42.63 -4.18
N LEU A 621 -20.56 -41.39 -4.30
CA LEU A 621 -21.40 -40.20 -4.37
C LEU A 621 -22.35 -40.23 -5.57
N LEU A 622 -21.85 -40.62 -6.75
CA LEU A 622 -22.67 -40.76 -7.96
C LEU A 622 -23.75 -41.84 -7.83
N LYS A 623 -23.49 -42.93 -7.08
CA LYS A 623 -24.49 -43.96 -6.77
C LYS A 623 -25.54 -43.47 -5.76
N GLU A 624 -25.15 -42.66 -4.77
CA GLU A 624 -26.06 -42.09 -3.78
C GLU A 624 -27.00 -41.05 -4.40
N VAL A 625 -26.47 -40.20 -5.28
CA VAL A 625 -27.24 -39.22 -6.07
C VAL A 625 -28.24 -39.90 -7.02
N LYS A 626 -27.84 -40.96 -7.72
CA LYS A 626 -28.76 -41.75 -8.56
C LYS A 626 -29.88 -42.43 -7.76
N LYS A 627 -29.65 -42.73 -6.48
CA LYS A 627 -30.66 -43.33 -5.59
C LYS A 627 -31.66 -42.29 -5.07
N ILE A 628 -31.23 -41.03 -4.92
CA ILE A 628 -32.07 -39.89 -4.53
C ILE A 628 -32.88 -39.37 -5.74
N ALA A 629 -32.29 -39.34 -6.93
CA ALA A 629 -32.95 -38.91 -8.16
C ALA A 629 -33.96 -39.93 -8.74
N GLY A 630 -34.07 -41.13 -8.15
CA GLY A 630 -34.94 -42.22 -8.58
C GLY A 630 -36.09 -42.57 -7.64
N ALA A 631 -36.42 -41.72 -6.66
CA ALA A 631 -37.52 -41.93 -5.69
C ALA A 631 -38.51 -40.76 -5.71
#